data_AF-A0A6N7LGI7-F1
#
_entry.id   AF-A0A6N7LGI7-F1
#
_cell.length_a   1.000
_cell.length_b   1.000
_cell.length_c   1.000
_cell.angle_alpha   90.00
_cell.angle_beta   90.00
_cell.angle_gamma   90.00
#
_symmetry.space_group_name_H-M   'P 1'
#
loop_
_entity.id
_entity.type
_entity.pdbx_description
1 polymer ?
#
loop_
_entity_poly.entity_id
_entity_poly.type
_entity_poly.pdbx_seq_one_letter_code
_entity_poly.pdbx_strand_id
1 'polypeptide(L)'
;MHSFWWDKSVQLELGNAGKYRDVKSTREAVECLMLRWPHQDGRALAAAKRVCLQALEGKVKTEKARRAFIKAAEEAHLSIRSQ
;
A
#
# COMPACT_ATOMS: atom_id res chain seq x y z
N MET A 1 -11.23 7.32 -17.97
CA MET A 1 -9.97 7.45 -17.20
C MET A 1 -10.13 6.59 -15.96
N HIS A 2 -9.36 5.50 -15.81
CA HIS A 2 -9.44 4.72 -14.57
C HIS A 2 -8.76 5.52 -13.45
N SER A 3 -9.55 6.03 -12.50
CA SER A 3 -9.02 6.78 -11.36
C SER A 3 -8.37 5.80 -10.38
N PHE A 4 -7.08 5.51 -10.57
CA PHE A 4 -6.26 4.69 -9.66
C PHE A 4 -5.81 5.43 -8.40
N TRP A 5 -6.26 6.67 -8.25
CA TRP A 5 -5.93 7.61 -7.20
C TRP A 5 -6.79 7.30 -5.98
N TRP A 6 -6.19 7.39 -4.81
CA TRP A 6 -6.88 7.25 -3.53
C TRP A 6 -7.42 8.62 -3.13
N ASP A 7 -8.61 8.63 -2.51
CA ASP A 7 -9.20 9.85 -1.96
C ASP A 7 -8.27 10.48 -0.91
N LYS A 8 -7.59 9.61 -0.15
CA LYS A 8 -6.66 9.98 0.90
C LYS A 8 -5.34 9.24 0.74
N SER A 9 -4.24 9.98 0.73
CA SER A 9 -2.92 9.38 0.66
C SER A 9 -2.60 8.59 1.93
N VAL A 10 -1.71 7.61 1.78
CA VAL A 10 -1.15 6.86 2.90
C VAL A 10 0.35 7.10 2.89
N GLN A 11 0.85 7.67 3.97
CA GLN A 11 2.28 7.85 4.18
C GLN A 11 2.81 6.65 4.93
N LEU A 12 3.93 6.08 4.48
CA LEU A 12 4.59 4.97 5.16
C LEU A 12 6.08 5.22 5.36
N GLU A 13 6.58 4.81 6.52
CA GLU A 13 8.00 4.83 6.86
C GLU A 13 8.62 3.47 6.54
N LEU A 14 9.47 3.43 5.51
CA LEU A 14 10.13 2.22 5.03
C LEU A 14 11.59 2.22 5.46
N GLY A 15 11.88 1.66 6.65
CA GLY A 15 13.22 1.30 7.13
C GLY A 15 14.19 2.44 7.47
N ASN A 16 14.11 3.57 6.78
CA ASN A 16 14.86 4.77 7.11
C ASN A 16 14.02 5.68 8.02
N ALA A 17 14.34 5.65 9.31
CA ALA A 17 13.75 6.54 10.31
C ALA A 17 13.72 8.00 9.79
N GLY A 18 12.53 8.58 9.72
CA GLY A 18 12.28 9.94 9.26
C GLY A 18 11.88 10.10 7.78
N LYS A 19 11.93 9.04 6.96
CA LYS A 19 11.51 9.12 5.53
C LYS A 19 10.14 8.49 5.31
N TYR A 20 9.10 9.32 5.39
CA TYR A 20 7.75 8.96 4.98
C TYR A 20 7.60 9.07 3.47
N ARG A 21 7.15 7.98 2.83
CA ARG A 21 6.76 7.98 1.42
C ARG A 21 5.26 8.21 1.32
N ASP A 22 4.85 9.21 0.58
CA ASP A 22 3.43 9.47 0.32
C ASP A 22 2.96 8.59 -0.83
N VAL A 23 1.96 7.74 -0.58
CA VAL A 23 1.35 6.85 -1.58
C VAL A 23 -0.05 7.37 -1.87
N LYS A 24 -0.24 7.92 -3.07
CA LYS A 24 -1.51 8.52 -3.51
C LYS A 24 -2.28 7.63 -4.46
N SER A 25 -1.67 6.55 -4.93
CA SER A 25 -2.26 5.67 -5.92
C SER A 25 -2.00 4.20 -5.62
N THR A 26 -2.90 3.37 -6.16
CA THR A 26 -2.77 1.92 -6.08
C THR A 26 -1.47 1.43 -6.72
N ARG A 27 -1.01 2.10 -7.79
CA ARG A 27 0.23 1.74 -8.49
C ARG A 27 1.45 1.96 -7.62
N GLU A 28 1.54 3.11 -6.97
CA GLU A 28 2.61 3.42 -6.01
C GLU A 28 2.59 2.46 -4.82
N ALA A 29 1.39 2.05 -4.38
CA ALA A 29 1.23 1.05 -3.33
C ALA A 29 1.85 -0.30 -3.73
N VAL A 30 1.53 -0.81 -4.94
CA VAL A 30 2.12 -2.05 -5.46
C VAL A 30 3.64 -1.96 -5.54
N GLU A 31 4.15 -0.86 -6.11
CA GLU A 31 5.59 -0.65 -6.22
C GLU A 31 6.27 -0.65 -4.84
N CYS A 32 5.66 -0.01 -3.84
CA CYS A 32 6.15 -0.06 -2.47
C CYS A 32 6.19 -1.48 -1.91
N LEU A 33 5.08 -2.23 -2.03
CA LEU A 33 4.98 -3.60 -1.52
C LEU A 33 5.98 -4.56 -2.19
N MET A 34 6.32 -4.33 -3.47
CA MET A 34 7.20 -5.21 -4.23
C MET A 34 8.68 -4.84 -4.12
N LEU A 35 9.03 -3.56 -4.21
CA LEU A 35 10.43 -3.12 -4.36
C LEU A 35 11.04 -2.58 -3.07
N ARG A 36 10.23 -2.00 -2.18
CA ARG A 36 10.76 -1.23 -1.03
C ARG A 36 10.36 -1.78 0.32
N TRP A 37 9.56 -2.83 0.34
CA TRP A 37 9.01 -3.36 1.58
C TRP A 37 10.07 -4.14 2.37
N PRO A 38 10.33 -3.77 3.65
CA PRO A 38 11.43 -4.34 4.41
C PRO A 38 11.21 -5.80 4.83
N HIS A 39 9.95 -6.19 5.09
CA HIS A 39 9.59 -7.54 5.54
C HIS A 39 8.77 -8.26 4.49
N GLN A 40 9.38 -9.16 3.71
CA GLN A 40 8.67 -9.87 2.64
C GLN A 40 7.77 -11.02 3.15
N ASP A 41 7.89 -11.37 4.43
CA ASP A 41 7.10 -12.41 5.09
C ASP A 41 5.89 -11.80 5.80
N GLY A 42 4.72 -11.91 5.15
CA GLY A 42 3.46 -11.43 5.72
C GLY A 42 2.26 -11.91 4.91
N ARG A 43 1.27 -12.49 5.59
CA ARG A 43 0.01 -12.88 4.94
C ARG A 43 -0.75 -11.64 4.49
N ALA A 44 -0.73 -10.58 5.28
CA ALA A 44 -1.32 -9.29 4.91
C ALA A 44 -0.57 -8.65 3.73
N LEU A 45 0.76 -8.78 3.67
CA LEU A 45 1.55 -8.29 2.52
C LEU A 45 1.15 -9.00 1.22
N ALA A 46 1.09 -10.33 1.22
CA ALA A 46 0.69 -11.10 0.05
C ALA A 46 -0.76 -10.77 -0.39
N ALA A 47 -1.66 -10.63 0.58
CA ALA A 47 -3.03 -10.19 0.32
C ALA A 47 -3.08 -8.77 -0.26
N ALA A 48 -2.30 -7.82 0.29
CA ALA A 48 -2.23 -6.45 -0.19
C ALA A 48 -1.70 -6.39 -1.63
N LYS A 49 -0.62 -7.11 -1.95
CA LYS A 49 -0.10 -7.21 -3.33
C LYS A 49 -1.20 -7.66 -4.30
N ARG A 50 -1.94 -8.72 -3.95
CA ARG A 50 -3.02 -9.26 -4.79
C ARG A 50 -4.18 -8.28 -4.94
N VAL A 51 -4.65 -7.66 -3.86
CA VAL A 51 -5.77 -6.72 -3.89
C VAL A 51 -5.40 -5.44 -4.64
N CYS A 52 -4.19 -4.92 -4.44
CA CYS A 52 -3.72 -3.74 -5.18
C CYS A 52 -3.60 -4.02 -6.69
N LEU A 53 -3.11 -5.20 -7.09
CA LEU A 53 -3.11 -5.60 -8.50
C LEU A 53 -4.53 -5.70 -9.07
N GLN A 54 -5.47 -6.31 -8.35
CA GLN A 54 -6.88 -6.36 -8.78
C GLN A 54 -7.50 -4.96 -8.92
N ALA A 55 -7.09 -4.00 -8.09
CA ALA A 55 -7.57 -2.62 -8.18
C ALA A 55 -6.99 -1.90 -9.41
N LEU A 56 -5.74 -2.19 -9.78
CA LEU A 56 -5.16 -1.71 -11.04
C LEU A 56 -5.85 -2.30 -12.27
N GLU A 57 -6.31 -3.56 -12.18
CA GLU A 57 -7.13 -4.19 -13.21
C GLU A 57 -8.60 -3.69 -13.21
N GLY A 58 -9.00 -2.82 -12.27
CA GLY A 58 -10.38 -2.36 -12.12
C GLY A 58 -11.35 -3.43 -11.57
N LYS A 59 -10.85 -4.57 -11.12
CA LYS A 59 -11.65 -5.67 -10.55
C LYS A 59 -12.15 -5.37 -9.14
N VAL A 60 -11.44 -4.52 -8.39
CA VAL A 60 -11.83 -4.08 -7.04
C VAL A 60 -11.64 -2.58 -6.88
N LYS A 61 -12.34 -1.98 -5.90
CA LYS A 61 -12.23 -0.55 -5.61
C LYS A 61 -10.85 -0.21 -5.04
N THR A 62 -10.33 0.97 -5.39
CA THR A 62 -9.08 1.54 -4.87
C THR A 62 -9.07 1.63 -3.33
N GLU A 63 -10.22 1.93 -2.72
CA GLU A 63 -10.41 1.90 -1.26
C GLU A 63 -10.09 0.54 -0.62
N LYS A 64 -10.41 -0.56 -1.31
CA LYS A 64 -10.10 -1.91 -0.81
C LYS A 64 -8.59 -2.17 -0.86
N ALA A 65 -7.91 -1.70 -1.91
CA ALA A 65 -6.46 -1.74 -2.01
C ALA A 65 -5.79 -0.89 -0.91
N ARG A 66 -6.28 0.32 -0.66
CA ARG A 66 -5.82 1.19 0.43
C ARG A 66 -5.89 0.51 1.79
N ARG A 67 -7.04 -0.09 2.13
CA ARG A 67 -7.22 -0.82 3.40
C ARG A 67 -6.30 -2.03 3.50
N ALA A 68 -6.11 -2.78 2.41
CA ALA A 68 -5.21 -3.92 2.41
C ALA A 68 -3.75 -3.50 2.60
N PHE A 69 -3.35 -2.37 1.98
CA PHE A 69 -2.02 -1.78 2.14
C PHE A 69 -1.75 -1.33 3.58
N ILE A 70 -2.71 -0.66 4.23
CA ILE A 70 -2.63 -0.27 5.65
C ILE A 70 -2.43 -1.51 6.53
N LYS A 71 -3.24 -2.56 6.34
CA LYS A 71 -3.10 -3.81 7.10
C LYS A 71 -1.74 -4.48 6.92
N ALA A 72 -1.18 -4.45 5.71
CA ALA A 72 0.14 -4.98 5.47
C ALA A 72 1.21 -4.21 6.27
N ALA A 73 1.07 -2.88 6.34
CA ALA A 73 1.99 -2.04 7.10
C ALA A 73 1.86 -2.27 8.61
N GLU A 74 0.64 -2.43 9.12
CA GLU A 74 0.37 -2.79 10.52
C GLU A 74 1.01 -4.15 10.88
N GLU A 75 0.86 -5.17 10.02
CA GLU A 75 1.47 -6.49 10.22
C GLU A 75 3.00 -6.44 10.17
N ALA A 76 3.57 -5.58 9.31
CA ALA A 76 5.01 -5.38 9.22
C ALA A 76 5.57 -4.41 10.29
N HIS A 77 4.75 -3.99 11.25
CA HIS A 77 5.09 -3.01 12.30
C HIS A 77 5.69 -1.71 11.75
N LEU A 78 5.21 -1.25 10.60
CA LEU A 78 5.67 -0.02 9.96
C LEU A 78 4.87 1.19 10.45
N SER A 79 5.55 2.32 10.65
CA SER A 79 4.87 3.58 10.95
C SER A 79 4.10 4.05 9.71
N ILE A 80 2.78 4.15 9.84
CA ILE A 80 1.91 4.71 8.81
C ILE A 80 1.20 5.97 9.30
N ARG A 81 1.00 6.92 8.38
CA ARG A 81 0.14 8.08 8.58
C ARG A 81 -0.86 8.14 7.44
N SER A 82 -2.11 7.86 7.75
CA SER A 82 -3.23 8.04 6.83
C SER A 82 -3.99 9.30 7.24
N GLN A 83 -4.07 10.29 6.35
CA GLN A 83 -5.02 11.41 6.52
C GLN A 83 -6.45 10.94 6.18
#